data_AF-A7HEP3-F1
#
_entry.id   AF-A7HEP3-F1
#
_cell.length_a   1.000
_cell.length_b   1.000
_cell.length_c   1.000
_cell.angle_alpha   90.00
_cell.angle_beta   90.00
_cell.angle_gamma   90.00
#
_symmetry.space_group_name_H-M   'P 1'
#
loop_
_entity.id
_entity.type
_entity.pdbx_description
1 polymer ?
#
loop_
_entity_poly.entity_id
_entity_poly.type
_entity_poly.pdbx_seq_one_letter_code
_entity_poly.pdbx_strand_id
1 'polypeptide(L)'
;MGHSRLVAAAVVAAALLPGAALAEVRTVGAEEVQALSLASSRHKVLIVDSRSAEEFAQAHLPGAISIPAGWMMAHQGSLPKDRAAPIVFYCRGAG
;
A
#
# COMPACT_ATOMS: atom_id res chain seq x y z
N MET A 1 -9.87 -8.63 24.42
CA MET A 1 -10.14 -7.69 23.31
C MET A 1 -8.83 -7.47 22.57
N GLY A 2 -8.51 -8.39 21.65
CA GLY A 2 -7.19 -8.51 21.03
C GLY A 2 -7.05 -7.54 19.86
N HIS A 3 -6.23 -6.51 20.03
CA HIS A 3 -5.87 -5.60 18.96
C HIS A 3 -4.90 -6.32 18.00
N SER A 4 -5.43 -7.06 17.02
CA SER A 4 -4.65 -7.51 15.86
C SER A 4 -4.27 -6.27 15.05
N ARG A 5 -3.12 -5.67 15.40
CA ARG A 5 -2.66 -4.35 14.91
C ARG A 5 -1.34 -4.45 14.14
N LEU A 6 -1.11 -5.52 13.38
CA LEU A 6 0.10 -5.64 12.57
C LEU A 6 -0.27 -5.55 11.09
N VAL A 7 -0.33 -4.32 10.61
CA VAL A 7 -0.34 -4.01 9.18
C VAL A 7 1.07 -3.54 8.86
N ALA A 8 1.91 -4.41 8.29
CA ALA A 8 3.19 -3.98 7.75
C ALA A 8 2.91 -3.27 6.42
N ALA A 9 2.96 -1.94 6.43
CA ALA A 9 2.67 -1.15 5.25
C ALA A 9 3.89 -0.37 4.75
N ALA A 10 4.31 -0.63 3.52
CA ALA A 10 5.42 0.04 2.87
C ALA A 10 4.90 1.23 2.05
N VAL A 11 5.14 2.47 2.50
CA VAL A 11 4.87 3.68 1.69
C VAL A 11 6.07 3.92 0.81
N VAL A 12 5.88 3.92 -0.51
CA VAL A 12 6.87 4.37 -1.48
C VAL A 12 6.55 5.81 -1.84
N ALA A 13 7.28 6.78 -1.29
CA ALA A 13 7.19 8.18 -1.68
C ALA A 13 8.37 8.53 -2.60
N ALA A 14 8.10 8.96 -3.83
CA ALA A 14 9.15 9.46 -4.71
C ALA A 14 9.31 10.97 -4.51
N ALA A 15 10.45 11.37 -3.95
CA ALA A 15 10.86 12.76 -3.98
C ALA A 15 11.33 13.13 -5.40
N LEU A 16 10.77 14.19 -5.96
CA LEU A 16 11.10 14.76 -7.27
C LEU A 16 12.49 15.42 -7.26
N LEU A 17 13.56 14.63 -7.16
CA LEU A 17 14.94 15.11 -7.27
C LEU A 17 15.71 14.39 -8.40
N PRO A 18 16.49 15.12 -9.23
CA PRO A 18 17.28 14.52 -10.30
C PRO A 18 18.54 13.86 -9.71
N GLY A 19 18.56 12.53 -9.71
CA GLY A 19 19.68 11.72 -9.24
C GLY A 19 19.26 10.77 -8.14
N ALA A 20 18.77 9.59 -8.53
CA ALA A 20 18.54 8.44 -7.66
C ALA A 20 17.78 8.73 -6.36
N ALA A 21 16.48 9.04 -6.45
CA ALA A 21 15.61 8.79 -5.30
C ALA A 21 15.48 7.26 -5.17
N LEU A 22 16.28 6.67 -4.28
CA LEU A 22 15.89 5.41 -3.66
C LEU A 22 14.45 5.62 -3.17
N ALA A 23 13.52 4.79 -3.65
CA ALA A 23 12.19 4.74 -3.08
C ALA A 23 12.35 4.61 -1.56
N GLU A 24 12.02 5.65 -0.81
CA GLU A 24 12.08 5.57 0.65
C GLU A 24 10.94 4.64 1.06
N VAL A 25 11.28 3.38 1.32
CA VAL A 25 10.34 2.40 1.87
C VAL A 25 10.26 2.67 3.35
N ARG A 26 9.19 3.33 3.78
CA ARG A 26 8.88 3.50 5.20
C ARG A 26 7.80 2.50 5.61
N THR A 27 7.97 1.91 6.78
CA THR A 27 6.90 1.14 7.42
C THR A 27 5.98 2.08 8.17
N VAL A 28 4.68 2.06 7.88
CA VAL A 28 3.66 2.83 8.60
C VAL A 28 2.71 1.91 9.37
N GLY A 29 2.09 2.44 10.42
CA GLY A 29 1.10 1.72 11.22
C GLY A 29 -0.28 1.66 10.54
N ALA A 30 -1.12 0.73 10.99
CA ALA A 30 -2.47 0.51 10.45
C ALA A 30 -3.35 1.78 10.46
N GLU A 31 -3.23 2.60 11.50
CA GLU A 31 -4.01 3.84 11.64
C GLU A 31 -3.62 4.88 10.59
N GLU A 32 -2.34 4.97 10.25
CA GLU A 32 -1.83 5.87 9.22
C GLU A 32 -2.30 5.43 7.84
N VAL A 33 -2.25 4.13 7.53
CA VAL A 33 -2.79 3.61 6.25
C VAL A 33 -4.29 3.89 6.14
N GLN A 34 -5.03 3.72 7.24
CA GLN A 34 -6.45 4.03 7.27
C GLN A 34 -6.70 5.53 7.04
N ALA A 35 -5.94 6.40 7.70
CA ALA A 35 -6.02 7.84 7.46
C ALA A 35 -5.72 8.20 6.00
N LEU A 36 -4.72 7.55 5.38
CA LEU A 36 -4.39 7.74 3.96
C LEU A 36 -5.51 7.25 3.03
N SER A 37 -6.21 6.16 3.38
CA SER A 37 -7.37 5.66 2.61
C SER A 37 -8.56 6.60 2.62
N LEU A 38 -8.72 7.37 3.70
CA LEU A 38 -9.80 8.32 3.89
C LEU A 38 -9.43 9.72 3.40
N ALA A 39 -8.14 10.02 3.28
CA ALA A 39 -7.64 11.31 2.84
C ALA A 39 -7.99 11.54 1.36
N SER A 40 -8.87 12.51 1.09
CA SER A 40 -9.13 13.03 -0.27
C SER A 40 -8.00 13.94 -0.78
N SER A 41 -6.75 13.59 -0.48
CA SER A 41 -5.58 14.40 -0.80
C SER A 41 -5.44 14.60 -2.32
N ARG A 42 -4.97 15.79 -2.73
CA ARG A 42 -4.69 16.13 -4.14
C ARG A 42 -3.72 15.16 -4.83
N HIS A 43 -2.96 14.39 -4.05
CA HIS A 43 -2.11 13.32 -4.55
C HIS A 43 -2.82 12.00 -4.25
N LYS A 44 -3.28 11.32 -5.31
CA LYS A 44 -3.94 10.01 -5.18
C LYS A 44 -2.91 9.01 -4.65
N VAL A 45 -3.09 8.54 -3.42
CA VAL A 45 -2.32 7.42 -2.87
C VAL A 45 -2.91 6.14 -3.45
N LEU A 46 -2.06 5.26 -3.99
CA LEU A 46 -2.50 3.93 -4.40
C LEU A 46 -2.32 2.98 -3.22
N ILE A 47 -3.43 2.41 -2.74
CA ILE A 47 -3.39 1.40 -1.67
C ILE A 47 -3.54 0.02 -2.31
N VAL A 48 -2.64 -0.89 -1.98
CA VAL A 48 -2.58 -2.26 -2.52
C VAL A 48 -2.68 -3.25 -1.37
N ASP A 49 -3.72 -4.09 -1.38
CA ASP A 49 -3.89 -5.20 -0.47
C ASP A 49 -3.16 -6.43 -1.03
N SER A 50 -2.14 -6.91 -0.32
CA SER A 50 -1.37 -8.08 -0.73
C SER A 50 -1.86 -9.40 -0.13
N ARG A 51 -3.00 -9.39 0.57
CA ARG A 51 -3.65 -10.58 1.14
C ARG A 51 -4.35 -11.41 0.05
N SER A 52 -4.96 -12.52 0.44
CA SER A 52 -5.78 -13.33 -0.46
C SER A 52 -7.00 -12.54 -0.99
N ALA A 53 -7.51 -12.94 -2.16
CA ALA A 53 -8.70 -12.32 -2.74
C ALA A 53 -9.93 -12.53 -1.87
N GLU A 54 -10.05 -13.68 -1.18
CA GLU A 54 -11.13 -13.92 -0.21
C GLU A 54 -11.07 -12.94 0.96
N GLU A 55 -9.89 -12.65 1.52
CA GLU A 55 -9.75 -11.68 2.61
C GLU A 55 -10.08 -10.26 2.17
N PHE A 56 -9.66 -9.89 0.95
CA PHE A 56 -10.05 -8.62 0.35
C PHE A 56 -11.58 -8.53 0.20
N ALA A 57 -12.23 -9.57 -0.34
CA ALA A 57 -13.67 -9.60 -0.52
C ALA A 57 -14.46 -9.53 0.79
N GLN A 58 -13.93 -10.08 1.89
CA GLN A 58 -14.54 -9.98 3.22
C GLN A 58 -14.49 -8.54 3.76
N ALA A 59 -13.32 -7.89 3.69
CA ALA A 59 -13.14 -6.50 4.08
C ALA A 59 -11.78 -5.95 3.58
N HIS A 60 -11.79 -4.72 3.07
CA HIS A 60 -10.59 -4.01 2.63
C HIS A 60 -10.71 -2.51 2.88
N LEU A 61 -9.59 -1.79 2.79
CA LEU A 61 -9.58 -0.34 2.92
C LEU A 61 -10.26 0.33 1.71
N PRO A 62 -11.03 1.43 1.90
CA PRO A 62 -11.63 2.17 0.80
C PRO A 62 -10.57 2.59 -0.23
N GLY A 63 -10.85 2.35 -1.51
CA GLY A 63 -9.93 2.69 -2.61
C GLY A 63 -8.73 1.75 -2.77
N ALA A 64 -8.60 0.71 -1.95
CA ALA A 64 -7.57 -0.30 -2.13
C ALA A 64 -7.85 -1.22 -3.32
N ILE A 65 -6.78 -1.68 -3.99
CA ILE A 65 -6.84 -2.72 -5.01
C ILE A 65 -6.25 -4.03 -4.48
N SER A 66 -6.81 -5.17 -4.88
CA SER A 66 -6.28 -6.48 -4.51
C SER A 66 -5.17 -6.90 -5.49
N ILE A 67 -3.95 -7.10 -4.98
CA ILE A 67 -2.87 -7.75 -5.71
C ILE A 67 -2.21 -8.76 -4.74
N PRO A 68 -2.69 -10.00 -4.68
CA PRO A 68 -2.14 -11.02 -3.79
C PRO A 68 -0.62 -11.17 -3.98
N ALA A 69 0.12 -11.39 -2.89
CA ALA A 69 1.59 -11.42 -2.93
C ALA A 69 2.18 -12.39 -3.97
N GLY A 70 1.57 -13.57 -4.16
CA GLY A 70 2.01 -14.55 -5.16
C GLY A 70 1.83 -14.08 -6.62
N TRP A 71 0.98 -13.08 -6.84
CA TRP A 71 0.66 -12.51 -8.15
C TRP A 71 1.38 -11.17 -8.39
N MET A 72 1.95 -10.58 -7.33
CA MET A 72 2.62 -9.27 -7.36
C MET A 72 3.73 -9.21 -8.40
N MET A 73 4.56 -10.26 -8.51
CA MET A 73 5.65 -10.31 -9.49
C MET A 73 5.17 -10.27 -10.94
N ALA A 74 4.03 -10.92 -11.23
CA ALA A 74 3.41 -10.88 -12.55
C ALA A 74 2.68 -9.56 -12.83
N HIS A 75 2.27 -8.84 -11.78
CA HIS A 75 1.47 -7.61 -11.87
C HIS A 75 2.28 -6.33 -11.63
N GLN A 76 3.61 -6.41 -11.54
CA GLN A 76 4.46 -5.23 -11.39
C GLN A 76 4.25 -4.21 -12.53
N GLY A 77 3.98 -4.69 -13.74
CA GLY A 77 3.70 -3.83 -14.91
C GLY A 77 2.37 -3.08 -14.84
N SER A 78 1.47 -3.51 -13.95
CA SER A 78 0.16 -2.91 -13.69
C SER A 78 0.23 -1.77 -12.68
N LEU A 79 1.35 -1.66 -11.96
CA LEU A 79 1.57 -0.55 -11.03
C LEU A 79 1.78 0.76 -11.81
N PRO A 80 1.37 1.91 -11.23
CA PRO A 80 1.62 3.20 -11.84
C PRO A 80 3.10 3.36 -12.18
N LYS A 81 3.39 3.56 -13.47
CA LYS A 81 4.75 3.88 -13.92
C LYS A 81 5.18 5.28 -13.49
N ASP A 82 4.18 6.15 -13.31
CA ASP A 82 4.36 7.46 -12.72
C ASP A 82 4.58 7.32 -11.21
N ARG A 83 5.77 7.71 -10.76
CA ARG A 83 6.18 7.64 -9.37
C ARG A 83 5.70 8.85 -8.54
N ALA A 84 4.98 9.79 -9.15
CA ALA A 84 4.44 10.96 -8.45
C ALA A 84 3.36 10.61 -7.40
N ALA A 85 2.71 9.44 -7.56
CA ALA A 85 1.73 8.93 -6.62
C ALA A 85 2.39 7.94 -5.64
N PRO A 86 2.27 8.15 -4.32
CA PRO A 86 2.79 7.19 -3.36
C PRO A 86 1.98 5.89 -3.41
N ILE A 87 2.68 4.76 -3.33
CA ILE A 87 2.07 3.42 -3.30
C ILE A 87 2.23 2.85 -1.90
N VAL A 88 1.15 2.34 -1.33
CA VAL A 88 1.11 1.70 -0.02
C VAL A 88 0.68 0.26 -0.17
N PHE A 89 1.60 -0.67 0.06
CA PHE A 89 1.26 -2.09 0.14
C PHE A 89 0.92 -2.44 1.57
N TYR A 90 -0.15 -3.19 1.82
CA TYR A 90 -0.48 -3.69 3.14
C TYR A 90 -0.78 -5.19 3.13
N CYS A 91 -0.39 -5.87 4.21
CA CYS A 91 -0.62 -7.29 4.42
C CYS A 91 -1.16 -7.52 5.85
N ARG A 92 -1.41 -8.78 6.22
CA ARG A 92 -1.68 -9.20 7.60
C ARG A 92 -0.51 -9.06 8.57
N GLY A 93 0.65 -8.60 8.09
CA GLY A 93 1.91 -8.61 8.83
C GLY A 93 2.47 -10.02 8.99
N ALA A 94 3.77 -10.13 9.21
CA ALA A 94 4.32 -11.34 9.85
C ALA A 94 4.03 -11.20 11.35
N GLY A 95 3.51 -12.26 11.96
CA GLY A 95 3.41 -12.35 13.42
C GLY A 95 4.79 -12.29 14.08
#